data_AF-A0A1C6M501-F1
#
_entry.id   AF-A0A1C6M501-F1
#
_cell.length_a   1.000
_cell.length_b   1.000
_cell.length_c   1.000
_cell.angle_alpha   90.00
_cell.angle_beta   90.00
_cell.angle_gamma   90.00
#
_symmetry.space_group_name_H-M   'P 1'
#
loop_
_entity.id
_entity.type
_entity.pdbx_description
1 polymer ?
#
loop_
_entity_poly.entity_id
_entity_poly.type
_entity_poly.pdbx_seq_one_letter_code
_entity_poly.pdbx_strand_id
1 'polypeptide(L)'
;MHIASSDGIRLLELERLVARLVARRLSGTPGIGAEEAESFLAQIDEQRNTDLSLLGLSSLDWMALATEVEELSGTELADEVLLDPGKRTVAGWAGCLCSAGAEITEMPG
;
A
#
# COMPACT_ATOMS: atom_id res chain seq x y z
N MET A 1 -1.45 21.40 19.82
CA MET A 1 -0.51 20.25 19.88
C MET A 1 -1.36 18.99 19.79
N HIS A 2 -1.60 18.47 18.58
CA HIS A 2 -2.33 17.21 18.41
C HIS A 2 -1.36 16.08 18.70
N ILE A 3 -1.57 15.38 19.81
CA ILE A 3 -0.94 14.08 20.03
C ILE A 3 -1.63 13.16 19.03
N ALA A 4 -0.92 12.74 17.99
CA ALA A 4 -1.44 11.70 17.11
C ALA A 4 -1.71 10.47 17.99
N SER A 5 -2.95 9.98 17.96
CA SER A 5 -3.31 8.73 18.64
C SER A 5 -2.39 7.61 18.13
N SER A 6 -2.09 6.62 18.96
CA SER A 6 -1.20 5.50 18.56
C SER A 6 -1.66 4.84 17.25
N ASP A 7 -2.98 4.77 17.04
CA ASP A 7 -3.58 4.27 15.79
C ASP A 7 -3.33 5.19 14.58
N GLY A 8 -3.27 6.50 14.79
CA GLY A 8 -2.96 7.47 13.74
C GLY A 8 -1.51 7.38 13.27
N ILE A 9 -0.57 7.11 14.18
CA ILE A 9 0.84 6.86 13.83
C ILE A 9 0.95 5.56 13.05
N ARG A 10 0.35 4.47 13.57
CA ARG A 10 0.34 3.16 12.91
C ARG A 10 -0.26 3.20 11.51
N LEU A 11 -1.39 3.89 11.34
CA LEU A 11 -2.03 4.05 10.04
C LEU A 11 -1.08 4.70 9.02
N LEU A 12 -0.39 5.77 9.41
CA LEU A 12 0.58 6.44 8.54
C LEU A 12 1.78 5.55 8.18
N GLU A 13 2.24 4.72 9.12
CA GLU A 13 3.31 3.76 8.85
C GLU A 13 2.87 2.67 7.87
N LEU A 14 1.64 2.15 8.02
CA LEU A 14 1.06 1.17 7.10
C LEU A 14 0.80 1.78 5.72
N GLU A 15 0.35 3.03 5.63
CA GLU A 15 0.21 3.75 4.37
C GLU A 15 1.56 3.87 3.65
N ARG A 16 2.63 4.17 4.38
CA ARG A 16 4.00 4.23 3.83
C ARG A 16 4.49 2.86 3.36
N LEU A 17 4.20 1.79 4.11
CA LEU A 17 4.54 0.42 3.71
C LEU A 17 3.87 0.09 2.37
N VAL A 18 2.53 0.21 2.31
CA VAL A 18 1.76 -0.10 1.10
C VAL A 18 2.23 0.75 -0.08
N ALA A 19 2.42 2.07 0.11
CA ALA A 19 2.88 2.97 -0.95
C ALA A 19 4.25 2.57 -1.51
N ARG A 20 5.20 2.20 -0.64
CA ARG A 20 6.55 1.76 -1.06
C ARG A 20 6.50 0.46 -1.84
N LEU A 21 5.68 -0.50 -1.41
CA LEU A 21 5.55 -1.77 -2.11
C LEU A 21 4.88 -1.59 -3.47
N VAL A 22 3.86 -0.73 -3.57
CA VAL A 22 3.28 -0.33 -4.86
C VAL A 22 4.35 0.27 -5.77
N ALA A 23 5.10 1.27 -5.29
CA ALA A 23 6.15 1.92 -6.07
C ALA A 23 7.23 0.94 -6.52
N ARG A 24 7.65 0.02 -5.64
CA ARG A 24 8.59 -1.06 -5.98
C ARG A 24 8.06 -1.92 -7.12
N ARG A 25 6.78 -2.30 -7.08
CA ARG A 25 6.15 -3.08 -8.17
C ARG A 25 6.12 -2.28 -9.46
N LEU A 26 5.71 -1.01 -9.42
CA LEU A 26 5.71 -0.11 -10.59
C LEU A 26 7.09 -0.03 -11.25
N SER A 27 8.16 0.15 -10.47
CA SER A 27 9.53 0.21 -11.00
C SER A 27 10.01 -1.10 -11.66
N GLY A 28 9.40 -2.23 -11.29
CA GLY A 28 9.72 -3.56 -11.83
C GLY A 28 8.82 -4.00 -12.99
N THR A 29 7.74 -3.27 -13.27
CA THR A 29 6.78 -3.61 -14.31
C THR A 29 7.28 -3.17 -15.69
N PRO A 30 7.40 -4.07 -16.69
CA PRO A 30 7.82 -3.69 -18.03
C PRO A 30 6.92 -2.61 -18.65
N GLY A 31 7.53 -1.49 -19.06
CA GLY A 31 6.80 -0.35 -19.63
C GLY A 31 6.35 0.71 -18.61
N ILE A 32 6.57 0.47 -17.31
CA ILE A 32 6.47 1.45 -16.24
C ILE A 32 7.89 1.68 -15.71
N GLY A 33 8.37 2.92 -15.78
CA GLY A 33 9.73 3.27 -15.40
C GLY A 33 9.87 3.52 -13.90
N ALA A 34 11.13 3.68 -13.48
CA ALA A 34 11.45 4.14 -12.12
C ALA A 34 10.91 5.56 -11.86
N GLU A 35 10.79 6.40 -12.89
CA GLU A 35 10.25 7.76 -12.78
C GLU A 35 8.77 7.75 -12.34
N GLU A 36 7.96 6.80 -12.84
CA GLU A 36 6.58 6.64 -12.43
C GLU A 36 6.45 6.21 -10.96
N ALA A 37 7.33 5.32 -10.50
CA ALA A 37 7.39 4.91 -9.09
C ALA A 37 7.76 6.07 -8.16
N GLU A 38 8.76 6.87 -8.55
CA GLU A 38 9.16 8.07 -7.82
C GLU A 38 8.04 9.13 -7.82
N SER A 39 7.40 9.35 -8.97
CA SER A 39 6.28 10.27 -9.09
C SER A 39 5.08 9.85 -8.23
N PHE A 40 4.78 8.55 -8.14
CA PHE A 40 3.74 8.01 -7.28
C PHE A 40 4.03 8.32 -5.80
N LEU A 41 5.25 8.05 -5.34
CA LEU A 41 5.65 8.33 -3.96
C LEU A 41 5.66 9.83 -3.64
N ALA A 42 6.09 10.66 -4.59
CA ALA A 42 6.12 12.11 -4.43
C ALA A 42 4.73 12.73 -4.27
N GLN A 43 3.69 12.06 -4.79
CA GLN A 43 2.29 12.52 -4.77
C GLN A 43 1.40 11.66 -3.87
N ILE A 44 1.99 10.94 -2.90
CA ILE A 44 1.23 9.96 -2.13
C ILE A 44 0.07 10.59 -1.34
N ASP A 45 0.22 11.84 -0.89
CA ASP A 45 -0.85 12.56 -0.18
C ASP A 45 -2.07 12.81 -1.08
N GLU A 46 -1.86 13.05 -2.38
CA GLU A 46 -2.95 13.18 -3.35
C GLU A 46 -3.45 11.82 -3.87
N GLN A 47 -2.56 10.83 -3.95
CA GLN A 47 -2.82 9.54 -4.60
C GLN A 47 -3.26 8.43 -3.64
N ARG A 48 -3.21 8.64 -2.31
CA ARG A 48 -3.54 7.61 -1.31
C ARG A 48 -4.94 7.02 -1.44
N ASN A 49 -5.88 7.76 -2.04
CA ASN A 49 -7.27 7.34 -2.29
C ASN A 49 -7.54 6.96 -3.76
N THR A 50 -6.50 6.94 -4.60
CA THR A 50 -6.63 6.52 -6.00
C THR A 50 -6.77 5.01 -6.06
N ASP A 51 -7.69 4.53 -6.91
CA ASP A 51 -7.81 3.11 -7.22
C ASP A 51 -6.51 2.64 -7.88
N LEU A 52 -5.78 1.80 -7.16
CA LEU A 52 -4.48 1.27 -7.55
C LEU A 52 -4.57 0.41 -8.83
N SER A 53 -5.75 -0.07 -9.24
CA SER A 53 -5.91 -0.83 -10.50
C SER A 53 -5.67 0.02 -11.75
N LEU A 54 -5.73 1.34 -11.60
CA LEU A 54 -5.44 2.30 -12.66
C LEU A 54 -3.94 2.42 -12.96
N LEU A 55 -3.08 1.84 -12.12
CA LEU A 55 -1.62 1.94 -12.25
C LEU A 55 -1.02 0.93 -13.24
N GLY A 56 -1.85 0.11 -13.91
CA GLY A 56 -1.38 -0.82 -14.94
C GLY A 56 -0.67 -2.07 -14.42
N LEU A 57 -0.77 -2.35 -13.11
CA LEU A 57 -0.25 -3.58 -12.51
C LEU A 57 -1.02 -4.81 -13.05
N SER A 58 -0.29 -5.86 -13.40
CA SER A 58 -0.90 -7.12 -13.84
C SER A 58 -1.53 -7.87 -12.64
N SER A 59 -2.41 -8.83 -12.90
CA SER A 59 -2.97 -9.68 -11.83
C SER A 59 -1.89 -10.43 -11.03
N LEU A 60 -0.75 -10.74 -11.64
CA LEU A 60 0.38 -11.35 -10.94
C LEU A 60 1.09 -10.37 -10.01
N ASP A 61 1.28 -9.13 -10.46
CA ASP A 61 1.85 -8.06 -9.63
C ASP A 61 0.95 -7.78 -8.42
N TRP A 62 -0.36 -7.83 -8.62
CA TRP A 62 -1.37 -7.67 -7.58
C TRP A 62 -1.30 -8.74 -6.49
N MET A 63 -1.24 -10.01 -6.89
CA MET A 63 -1.10 -11.11 -5.93
C MET A 63 0.23 -11.02 -5.18
N ALA A 64 1.32 -10.73 -5.89
CA ALA A 64 2.63 -10.60 -5.27
C ALA A 64 2.70 -9.40 -4.30
N LEU A 65 2.03 -8.28 -4.63
CA LEU A 65 1.91 -7.13 -3.76
C LEU A 65 1.11 -7.46 -2.50
N ALA A 66 -0.04 -8.12 -2.64
CA ALA A 66 -0.87 -8.54 -1.50
C ALA A 66 -0.08 -9.45 -0.56
N THR A 67 0.55 -10.51 -1.09
CA THR A 67 1.38 -11.43 -0.30
C THR A 67 2.52 -10.70 0.43
N GLU A 68 3.23 -9.79 -0.24
CA GLU A 68 4.34 -9.06 0.40
C GLU A 68 3.86 -8.10 1.50
N VAL A 69 2.69 -7.48 1.32
CA VAL A 69 2.05 -6.69 2.37
C VAL A 69 1.69 -7.56 3.57
N GLU A 70 1.10 -8.73 3.35
CA GLU A 70 0.69 -9.65 4.41
C GLU A 70 1.90 -10.18 5.19
N GLU A 71 2.97 -10.56 4.48
CA GLU A 71 4.22 -11.02 5.09
C GLU A 71 4.85 -9.94 5.97
N LEU A 72 4.92 -8.69 5.48
CA LEU A 72 5.56 -7.60 6.23
C LEU A 72 4.69 -7.05 7.37
N SER A 73 3.37 -7.15 7.24
CA SER A 73 2.42 -6.67 8.27
C SER A 73 1.98 -7.76 9.25
N GLY A 74 2.36 -9.02 8.99
CA GLY A 74 1.92 -10.20 9.75
C GLY A 74 0.41 -10.43 9.72
N THR A 75 -0.30 -9.83 8.77
CA THR A 75 -1.76 -9.70 8.78
C THR A 75 -2.33 -9.95 7.39
N GLU A 76 -3.32 -10.84 7.31
CA GLU A 76 -4.05 -11.12 6.07
C GLU A 76 -4.87 -9.91 5.62
N LEU A 77 -4.83 -9.61 4.32
CA LEU A 77 -5.65 -8.55 3.73
C LEU A 77 -7.07 -9.07 3.51
N ALA A 78 -8.06 -8.26 3.87
CA ALA A 78 -9.44 -8.62 3.58
C ALA A 78 -9.72 -8.55 2.06
N ASP A 79 -10.44 -9.53 1.52
CA ASP A 79 -10.80 -9.61 0.08
C ASP A 79 -11.38 -8.31 -0.48
N GLU A 80 -12.09 -7.55 0.36
CA GLU A 80 -12.68 -6.27 -0.02
C GLU A 80 -11.67 -5.23 -0.51
N VAL A 81 -10.42 -5.24 -0.03
CA VAL A 81 -9.38 -4.31 -0.52
C VAL A 81 -8.85 -4.68 -1.91
N LEU A 82 -9.16 -5.89 -2.39
CA LEU A 82 -8.85 -6.37 -3.74
C LEU A 82 -10.00 -6.11 -4.72
N LEU A 83 -11.23 -6.14 -4.22
CA LEU A 83 -12.46 -6.14 -5.04
C LEU A 83 -13.16 -4.78 -5.10
N ASP A 84 -13.19 -4.03 -4.00
CA ASP A 84 -13.89 -2.74 -3.89
C ASP A 84 -12.97 -1.59 -4.33
N PRO A 85 -13.27 -0.86 -5.42
CA PRO A 85 -12.47 0.29 -5.86
C PRO A 85 -12.27 1.36 -4.79
N GLY A 86 -13.23 1.54 -3.87
CA GLY A 86 -13.12 2.50 -2.78
C GLY A 86 -12.14 2.07 -1.68
N LYS A 87 -11.83 0.77 -1.60
CA LYS A 87 -10.89 0.18 -0.64
C LYS A 87 -9.59 -0.28 -1.29
N ARG A 88 -9.55 -0.44 -2.61
CA ARG A 88 -8.36 -0.76 -3.41
C ARG A 88 -7.48 0.47 -3.62
N THR A 89 -7.11 1.09 -2.51
CA THR A 89 -6.33 2.31 -2.43
C THR A 89 -5.28 2.12 -1.35
N VAL A 90 -4.23 2.94 -1.33
CA VAL A 90 -3.21 2.87 -0.26
C VAL A 90 -3.85 3.07 1.11
N ALA A 91 -4.73 4.07 1.24
CA ALA A 91 -5.44 4.36 2.47
C ALA A 91 -6.41 3.23 2.86
N GLY A 92 -7.07 2.60 1.88
CA GLY A 92 -7.97 1.48 2.12
C GLY A 92 -7.25 0.23 2.61
N TRP A 93 -6.12 -0.12 2.00
CA TRP A 93 -5.26 -1.23 2.43
C TRP A 93 -4.70 -0.97 3.83
N ALA A 94 -4.13 0.20 4.07
CA ALA A 94 -3.59 0.57 5.38
C ALA A 94 -4.68 0.62 6.46
N GLY A 95 -5.87 1.12 6.15
CA GLY A 95 -7.01 1.14 7.06
C GLY A 95 -7.49 -0.26 7.43
N CYS A 96 -7.52 -1.18 6.46
CA CYS A 96 -7.83 -2.60 6.70
C CYS A 96 -6.81 -3.24 7.64
N LEU A 97 -5.52 -3.11 7.33
CA LEU A 97 -4.42 -3.63 8.14
C LEU A 97 -4.43 -3.05 9.56
N CYS A 98 -4.62 -1.74 9.68
CA CYS A 98 -4.68 -1.06 10.97
C CYS A 98 -5.85 -1.57 11.82
N SER A 99 -7.01 -1.80 11.20
CA SER A 99 -8.21 -2.33 11.87
C SER A 99 -8.04 -3.78 12.30
N ALA A 100 -7.25 -4.56 11.56
CA ALA A 100 -6.89 -5.93 11.88
C ALA A 100 -5.76 -6.05 12.93
N GLY A 101 -5.15 -4.92 13.34
CA GLY A 101 -4.10 -4.89 14.35
C GLY A 101 -2.70 -5.17 13.81
N ALA A 102 -2.47 -4.92 12.53
CA ALA A 102 -1.18 -5.14 11.89
C ALA A 102 -0.01 -4.42 12.56
N GLU A 103 1.14 -5.11 12.58
CA GLU A 103 2.41 -4.58 13.06
C GLU A 103 3.45 -4.71 11.96
N ILE A 104 4.18 -3.64 11.67
CA ILE A 104 5.19 -3.66 10.62
C ILE A 104 6.41 -4.41 11.14
N THR A 105 6.70 -5.54 10.54
CA THR A 105 7.96 -6.27 10.70
C THR A 105 9.03 -5.60 9.82
N GLU A 106 10.31 -5.66 10.24
CA GLU A 106 11.41 -4.96 9.58
C GLU A 106 11.35 -5.06 8.04
N MET A 107 11.25 -3.93 7.35
CA MET A 107 11.29 -3.92 5.90
C MET A 107 12.73 -4.23 5.43
N PRO A 108 12.93 -5.18 4.49
CA PRO A 108 14.22 -5.32 3.82
C PRO A 108 14.49 -4.04 3.00
N GLY A 109 15.69 -3.48 3.17
CA GLY A 109 16.13 -2.24 2.54
C GLY A 109 16.35 -2.31 1.03
#